data_AF-A0A5J4QY01-F1
#
_entry.id   AF-A0A5J4QY01-F1
#
_cell.length_a   1.000
_cell.length_b   1.000
_cell.length_c   1.000
_cell.angle_alpha   90.00
_cell.angle_beta   90.00
_cell.angle_gamma   90.00
#
_symmetry.space_group_name_H-M   'P 1'
#
loop_
_entity.id
_entity.type
_entity.pdbx_description
1 polymer ?
#
loop_
_entity_poly.entity_id
_entity_poly.type
_entity_poly.pdbx_seq_one_letter_code
_entity_poly.pdbx_strand_id
1 'polypeptide(L)'
;MMQPVTKNLIIINVLLFFATYVFQRYGIDLVNYLGLHFFLADKFNLAQLFTYLFMHGSFSHVFFNMFAVWMFGNLLERTWGAK
;
A
#
# COMPACT_ATOMS: atom_id res chain seq x y z
N MET A 1 10.45 -18.75 -7.45
CA MET A 1 9.35 -18.00 -8.11
C MET A 1 8.50 -17.34 -7.03
N MET A 2 8.23 -16.04 -7.18
CA MET A 2 7.38 -15.29 -6.24
C MET A 2 5.92 -15.70 -6.42
N GLN A 3 5.20 -15.86 -5.32
CA GLN A 3 3.79 -16.23 -5.32
C GLN A 3 2.91 -15.08 -5.85
N PRO A 4 1.81 -15.36 -6.57
CA PRO A 4 1.04 -14.35 -7.30
C PRO A 4 0.43 -13.25 -6.43
N VAL A 5 -0.15 -13.57 -5.27
CA VAL A 5 -0.75 -12.57 -4.37
C VAL A 5 0.33 -11.66 -3.80
N THR A 6 1.41 -12.26 -3.30
CA THR A 6 2.58 -11.53 -2.80
C THR A 6 3.15 -10.59 -3.86
N LYS A 7 3.28 -11.07 -5.10
CA LYS A 7 3.74 -10.27 -6.24
C LYS A 7 2.83 -9.07 -6.49
N ASN A 8 1.52 -9.31 -6.54
CA ASN A 8 0.54 -8.26 -6.85
C ASN A 8 0.49 -7.20 -5.76
N LEU A 9 0.56 -7.59 -4.48
CA LEU A 9 0.64 -6.66 -3.36
C LEU A 9 1.88 -5.77 -3.46
N ILE A 10 3.04 -6.34 -3.78
CA ILE A 10 4.27 -5.55 -3.95
C ILE A 10 4.13 -4.57 -5.11
N ILE A 11 3.61 -5.03 -6.26
CA ILE A 11 3.41 -4.17 -7.44
C ILE A 11 2.49 -2.99 -7.12
N ILE A 12 1.33 -3.24 -6.52
CA ILE A 12 0.35 -2.18 -6.22
C ILE A 12 0.93 -1.15 -5.24
N ASN A 13 1.64 -1.59 -4.19
CA ASN A 13 2.26 -0.69 -3.22
C ASN A 13 3.34 0.19 -3.83
N VAL A 14 4.19 -0.39 -4.69
CA VAL A 14 5.23 0.36 -5.41
C VAL A 14 4.58 1.36 -6.38
N LEU A 15 3.55 0.95 -7.12
CA LEU A 15 2.81 1.84 -8.02
C LEU A 15 2.18 3.01 -7.28
N LEU A 16 1.53 2.79 -6.13
CA LEU A 16 0.91 3.86 -5.35
C LEU A 16 1.95 4.79 -4.71
N PHE A 17 3.10 4.26 -4.30
CA PHE A 17 4.21 5.09 -3.84
C PHE A 17 4.70 6.05 -4.95
N PHE A 18 4.94 5.55 -6.16
CA PHE A 18 5.31 6.42 -7.29
C PHE A 18 4.18 7.35 -7.72
N ALA A 19 2.93 6.87 -7.74
CA ALA A 19 1.77 7.70 -8.05
C ALA A 19 1.67 8.88 -7.09
N THR A 20 1.98 8.71 -5.80
CA THR A 20 1.99 9.82 -4.84
C THR A 20 2.87 10.97 -5.30
N TYR A 21 4.10 10.69 -5.76
CA TYR A 21 5.00 11.72 -6.28
C TYR A 21 4.53 12.31 -7.61
N VAL A 22 3.98 11.49 -8.50
CA VAL A 22 3.46 11.96 -9.81
C VAL A 22 2.28 12.91 -9.59
N PHE A 23 1.27 12.49 -8.84
CA PHE A 23 0.05 13.27 -8.60
C PHE A 23 0.32 14.53 -7.78
N GLN A 24 1.29 14.50 -6.88
CA GLN A 24 1.73 15.70 -6.16
C GLN A 24 2.24 16.79 -7.12
N ARG A 25 2.87 16.43 -8.26
CA ARG A 25 3.26 17.39 -9.30
C ARG A 25 2.06 18.06 -10.00
N TYR A 26 0.91 17.41 -9.98
CA TYR A 26 -0.36 17.93 -10.50
C TYR A 26 -1.23 18.58 -9.42
N GLY A 27 -0.70 18.80 -8.21
CA GLY A 27 -1.44 19.41 -7.10
C GLY A 27 -2.46 18.48 -6.44
N ILE A 28 -2.40 17.18 -6.69
CA ILE A 28 -3.29 16.18 -6.10
C ILE A 28 -2.54 15.45 -4.98
N ASP A 29 -3.03 15.58 -3.74
CA ASP A 29 -2.45 14.93 -2.57
C ASP A 29 -3.10 13.57 -2.32
N LEU A 30 -2.54 12.51 -2.93
CA LEU A 30 -3.03 11.15 -2.76
C LEU A 30 -3.00 10.65 -1.30
N VAL A 31 -2.10 11.18 -0.45
CA VAL A 31 -2.06 10.83 0.97
C VAL A 31 -3.32 11.36 1.67
N ASN A 32 -3.79 12.55 1.30
CA ASN A 32 -5.05 13.13 1.79
C ASN A 32 -6.29 12.37 1.29
N TYR A 33 -6.27 11.84 0.06
CA TYR A 33 -7.42 11.11 -0.46
C TYR A 33 -7.51 9.67 0.06
N LEU A 34 -6.37 8.97 0.09
CA LEU A 34 -6.30 7.52 0.33
C LEU A 34 -5.82 7.15 1.73
N GLY A 35 -5.19 8.08 2.46
CA GLY A 35 -4.73 7.88 3.83
C GLY A 35 -5.87 7.89 4.85
N LEU A 36 -5.66 7.17 5.96
CA LEU A 36 -6.64 7.07 7.03
C LEU A 36 -6.72 8.36 7.84
N HIS A 37 -7.90 8.97 7.86
CA HIS A 37 -8.20 10.10 8.72
C HIS A 37 -8.79 9.63 10.05
N PHE A 38 -8.71 10.47 11.07
CA PHE A 38 -9.45 10.23 12.32
C PHE A 38 -10.95 10.15 12.02
N PHE A 39 -11.66 9.22 12.65
CA PHE A 39 -13.04 8.88 12.28
C PHE A 39 -14.06 10.03 12.45
N LEU A 40 -13.74 11.07 13.23
CA LEU A 40 -14.56 12.28 13.37
C LEU A 40 -14.12 13.44 12.44
N ALA A 41 -13.10 13.24 11.60
CA ALA A 41 -12.66 14.26 10.66
C ALA A 41 -13.64 14.37 9.48
N ASP A 42 -13.87 15.58 8.99
CA ASP A 42 -14.76 15.84 7.83
C ASP A 42 -14.36 15.09 6.55
N LYS A 43 -13.07 14.74 6.43
CA LYS A 43 -12.51 14.01 5.28
C LYS A 43 -12.42 12.50 5.50
N PHE A 44 -12.89 11.99 6.63
CA PHE A 44 -12.95 10.56 6.86
C PHE A 44 -13.94 9.89 5.89
N ASN A 45 -13.56 8.73 5.38
CA ASN A 45 -14.47 7.88 4.63
C ASN A 45 -14.13 6.40 4.85
N LEU A 46 -15.13 5.53 4.74
CA LEU A 46 -14.98 4.11 5.04
C LEU A 46 -13.99 3.38 4.12
N ALA A 47 -13.79 3.84 2.88
CA ALA A 47 -12.83 3.23 1.97
C ALA A 47 -11.39 3.39 2.49
N GLN A 48 -11.12 4.40 3.32
CA GLN A 48 -9.82 4.59 3.98
C GLN A 48 -9.40 3.43 4.87
N LEU A 49 -10.31 2.58 5.35
CA LEU A 49 -9.97 1.35 6.08
C LEU A 49 -9.30 0.29 5.19
N PHE A 50 -9.32 0.47 3.87
CA PHE A 50 -8.61 -0.39 2.91
C PHE A 50 -7.54 0.38 2.15
N THR A 51 -7.83 1.61 1.69
CA THR A 51 -6.90 2.35 0.85
C THR A 51 -5.63 2.77 1.59
N TYR A 52 -5.71 3.00 2.91
CA TYR A 52 -4.55 3.42 3.70
C TYR A 52 -3.45 2.34 3.75
N LEU A 53 -3.81 1.06 3.61
CA LEU A 53 -2.88 -0.08 3.63
C LEU A 53 -1.83 0.02 2.52
N PHE A 54 -2.10 0.80 1.47
CA PHE A 54 -1.22 0.94 0.32
C PHE A 54 -0.42 2.26 0.32
N MET A 55 -0.64 3.16 1.27
CA MET A 55 0.00 4.47 1.30
C MET A 55 1.29 4.45 2.11
N HIS A 56 2.36 5.00 1.54
CA HIS A 56 3.70 5.00 2.13
C HIS A 56 4.35 6.38 2.06
N GLY A 57 4.77 6.93 3.21
CA GLY A 57 5.31 8.28 3.31
C GLY A 57 6.82 8.45 3.02
N SER A 58 7.58 7.37 2.89
CA SER A 58 9.03 7.45 2.63
C SER A 58 9.56 6.20 1.94
N PHE A 59 10.71 6.34 1.28
CA PHE A 59 11.39 5.23 0.61
C PHE A 59 11.74 4.08 1.56
N SER A 60 12.33 4.39 2.72
CA SER A 60 12.66 3.37 3.72
C SER A 60 11.41 2.64 4.21
N HIS A 61 10.28 3.35 4.38
CA HIS A 61 9.04 2.75 4.83
C HIS A 61 8.47 1.75 3.82
N VAL A 62 8.39 2.11 2.53
CA VAL A 62 7.93 1.18 1.48
C VAL A 62 8.93 0.03 1.27
N PHE A 63 10.23 0.30 1.33
CA PHE A 63 11.25 -0.73 1.15
C PHE A 63 11.13 -1.83 2.20
N PHE A 64 11.13 -1.48 3.49
CA PHE A 64 11.08 -2.48 4.56
C PHE A 64 9.72 -3.18 4.65
N ASN A 65 8.61 -2.51 4.32
CA ASN A 65 7.31 -3.18 4.21
C ASN A 65 7.31 -4.21 3.09
N MET A 66 7.76 -3.84 1.89
CA MET A 66 7.76 -4.77 0.76
C MET A 66 8.77 -5.90 0.96
N PHE A 67 9.87 -5.65 1.67
CA PHE A 67 10.79 -6.69 2.10
C PHE A 67 10.11 -7.69 3.05
N ALA A 68 9.36 -7.21 4.05
CA ALA A 68 8.59 -8.07 4.94
C ALA A 68 7.49 -8.85 4.21
N VAL A 69 6.72 -8.20 3.32
CA VAL A 69 5.71 -8.85 2.49
C VAL A 69 6.34 -9.91 1.59
N TRP A 70 7.50 -9.64 1.00
CA TRP A 70 8.21 -10.63 0.20
C TRP A 70 8.68 -11.82 1.05
N MET A 71 9.28 -11.58 2.22
CA MET A 71 9.76 -12.65 3.11
C MET A 71 8.62 -13.52 3.63
N PHE A 72 7.60 -12.90 4.23
CA PHE A 72 6.54 -13.61 4.93
C PHE A 72 5.37 -13.97 4.02
N GLY A 73 5.00 -13.11 3.08
CA GLY A 73 3.89 -13.36 2.14
C GLY A 73 4.12 -14.59 1.27
N ASN A 74 5.34 -14.76 0.75
CA ASN A 74 5.68 -15.97 -0.03
C ASN A 74 5.58 -17.26 0.80
N LEU A 75 5.90 -17.20 2.10
CA LEU A 75 5.76 -18.33 3.00
C LEU A 75 4.28 -18.62 3.29
N LEU A 76 3.51 -17.60 3.69
CA LEU A 76 2.08 -17.73 3.99
C LEU A 76 1.31 -18.26 2.78
N GLU A 77 1.51 -17.69 1.60
CA GLU A 77 0.78 -18.08 0.38
C GLU A 77 1.10 -19.51 -0.06
N ARG A 78 2.32 -20.01 0.22
CA ARG A 78 2.66 -21.43 -0.01
C ARG A 78 2.00 -22.37 1.01
N THR A 79 1.89 -21.94 2.26
CA THR A 79 1.37 -22.78 3.34
C THR A 79 -0.15 -22.81 3.37
N TRP A 80 -0.82 -21.69 3.09
CA TRP A 80 -2.29 -21.57 3.13
C TRP A 80 -2.95 -21.54 1.75
N GLY A 81 -2.15 -21.41 0.69
CA GLY A 81 -2.61 -21.25 -0.68
C GLY A 81 -2.92 -19.78 -1.03
N ALA A 82 -3.07 -19.51 -2.32
CA ALA A 82 -3.55 -18.22 -2.82
C ALA A 82 -5.09 -18.19 -2.73
N LYS A 83 -5.63 -17.73 -1.60
CA LYS A 83 -7.06 -17.43 -1.43
C LYS A 83 -7.22 -16.06 -0.80
#